data_AF-A0A7L5RQJ9-F1
#
_entry.id   AF-A0A7L5RQJ9-F1
#
_cell.length_a   1.000
_cell.length_b   1.000
_cell.length_c   1.000
_cell.angle_alpha   90.00
_cell.angle_beta   90.00
_cell.angle_gamma   90.00
#
_symmetry.space_group_name_H-M   'P 1'
#
loop_
_entity.id
_entity.type
_entity.pdbx_description
1 polymer ?
#
loop_
_entity_poly.entity_id
_entity_poly.type
_entity_poly.pdbx_seq_one_letter_code
_entity_poly.pdbx_strand_id
1 'polypeptide(L)'
;MVVDRIDNDLSGRRVPHLSTGLLDLDRLIGGGLRRKSMVVIAGRPGEGKTTLGLQKIAQSIVLSGSGVGLVFSLEMTKEELTTRGIASVGSIDLRRLDDAALLTDDDWPRITAAVGKLNPVELYLCDRPGLTVVRIRSIARQVQRQHGLDVLVVDYIGLIATSGRAGNRAEAIGAVSTSLKNLSKELGIPVLVLAQLNRESTKRTGKSRRPQASDLRDSGQIEQARDWKTSQKTS
;
A
#
# COMPACT_ATOMS: atom_id res chain seq x y z
N MET A 1 -5.99 29.39 6.11
CA MET A 1 -5.50 28.00 5.88
C MET A 1 -6.17 26.92 6.73
N VAL A 2 -6.20 27.00 8.08
CA VAL A 2 -6.98 26.03 8.90
C VAL A 2 -8.46 26.42 8.95
N VAL A 3 -8.74 27.71 9.08
CA VAL A 3 -10.10 28.28 9.07
C VAL A 3 -10.81 27.95 7.74
N ASP A 4 -10.17 28.16 6.59
CA ASP A 4 -10.73 27.76 5.28
C ASP A 4 -10.99 26.25 5.17
N ARG A 5 -10.24 25.41 5.88
CA ARG A 5 -10.48 23.95 5.91
C ARG A 5 -11.75 23.63 6.70
N ILE A 6 -11.94 24.30 7.84
CA ILE A 6 -13.12 24.14 8.69
C ILE A 6 -14.36 24.69 7.98
N ASP A 7 -14.22 25.81 7.27
CA ASP A 7 -15.30 26.44 6.51
C ASP A 7 -15.72 25.61 5.28
N ASN A 8 -14.75 24.94 4.63
CA ASN A 8 -15.04 23.93 3.60
C ASN A 8 -15.65 22.63 4.19
N ASP A 9 -15.27 22.23 5.41
CA ASP A 9 -15.88 21.10 6.12
C ASP A 9 -17.35 21.38 6.48
N LEU A 10 -17.69 22.63 6.83
CA LEU A 10 -19.06 23.06 7.14
C LEU A 10 -19.94 23.28 5.89
N SER A 11 -19.35 23.70 4.77
CA SER A 11 -20.06 24.00 3.52
C SER A 11 -20.20 22.81 2.56
N GLY A 12 -19.76 21.61 2.95
CA GLY A 12 -19.86 20.39 2.13
C GLY A 12 -18.94 20.38 0.88
N ARG A 13 -17.99 21.31 0.77
CA ARG A 13 -17.08 21.48 -0.37
C ARG A 13 -15.76 20.69 -0.24
N ARG A 14 -15.72 19.71 0.66
CA ARG A 14 -14.49 18.96 0.93
C ARG A 14 -14.07 18.16 -0.30
N VAL A 15 -12.78 18.22 -0.66
CA VAL A 15 -12.19 17.22 -1.57
C VAL A 15 -12.33 15.86 -0.87
N PRO A 16 -13.10 14.90 -1.43
CA PRO A 16 -13.34 13.63 -0.78
C PRO A 16 -12.01 12.91 -0.52
N HIS A 17 -11.89 12.30 0.66
CA HIS A 17 -10.80 11.34 0.88
C HIS A 17 -11.01 10.14 -0.05
N LEU A 18 -9.92 9.48 -0.46
CA LEU A 18 -10.04 8.27 -1.27
C LEU A 18 -10.49 7.12 -0.36
N SER A 19 -11.61 6.48 -0.68
CA SER A 19 -12.06 5.29 0.06
C SER A 19 -11.06 4.16 -0.11
N THR A 20 -10.75 3.48 0.99
CA THR A 20 -9.91 2.28 1.00
C THR A 20 -10.66 1.03 0.56
N GLY A 21 -11.98 1.11 0.36
CA GLY A 21 -12.86 -0.05 0.14
C GLY A 21 -13.17 -0.84 1.41
N LEU A 22 -12.59 -0.43 2.54
CA LEU A 22 -12.80 -1.03 3.84
C LEU A 22 -13.49 0.02 4.72
N LEU A 23 -14.81 -0.05 4.83
CA LEU A 23 -15.61 0.97 5.49
C LEU A 23 -15.14 1.25 6.93
N ASP A 24 -14.79 0.21 7.67
CA ASP A 24 -14.30 0.36 9.04
C ASP A 24 -12.92 1.01 9.09
N LEU A 25 -12.07 0.71 8.11
CA LEU A 25 -10.78 1.37 7.97
C LEU A 25 -10.96 2.84 7.62
N ASP A 26 -11.84 3.16 6.66
CA ASP A 26 -12.17 4.53 6.26
C ASP A 26 -12.67 5.34 7.45
N ARG A 27 -13.57 4.77 8.27
CA ARG A 27 -14.04 5.39 9.52
C ARG A 27 -12.89 5.64 10.48
N LEU A 28 -12.01 4.67 10.69
CA LEU A 28 -10.86 4.80 11.59
C LEU A 28 -9.87 5.88 11.15
N ILE A 29 -9.71 6.11 9.85
CA ILE A 29 -8.79 7.13 9.30
C ILE A 29 -9.46 8.48 9.03
N GLY A 30 -10.71 8.67 9.48
CA GLY A 30 -11.43 9.93 9.37
C GLY A 30 -12.03 10.19 7.99
N GLY A 31 -12.53 9.12 7.35
CA GLY A 31 -13.30 9.12 6.11
C GLY A 31 -12.56 8.64 4.86
N GLY A 32 -11.39 8.01 4.99
CA GLY A 32 -10.58 7.54 3.86
C GLY A 32 -9.16 8.12 3.82
N LEU A 33 -8.41 7.78 2.77
CA LEU A 33 -7.03 8.23 2.56
C LEU A 33 -6.99 9.71 2.17
N ARG A 34 -6.15 10.46 2.89
CA ARG A 34 -5.94 11.88 2.63
C ARG A 34 -4.94 12.07 1.49
N ARG A 35 -5.19 13.04 0.61
CA ARG A 35 -4.18 13.52 -0.35
C ARG A 35 -2.97 14.11 0.39
N LYS A 36 -1.79 14.08 -0.24
CA LYS A 36 -0.52 14.57 0.33
C LYS A 36 -0.11 13.89 1.65
N SER A 37 -0.60 12.66 1.87
CA SER A 37 -0.34 11.90 3.09
C SER A 37 0.57 10.71 2.83
N MET A 38 1.27 10.26 3.87
CA MET A 38 1.97 8.98 3.84
C MET A 38 1.34 8.06 4.88
N VAL A 39 0.80 6.96 4.37
CA VAL A 39 0.15 5.91 5.13
C VAL A 39 1.07 4.71 5.15
N VAL A 40 1.21 4.06 6.30
CA VAL A 40 2.08 2.90 6.36
C VAL A 40 1.44 1.74 7.08
N ILE A 41 1.49 0.61 6.40
CA ILE A 41 0.91 -0.65 6.81
C ILE A 41 2.05 -1.53 7.31
N ALA A 42 2.04 -1.80 8.61
CA ALA A 42 3.06 -2.62 9.25
C ALA A 42 2.47 -3.94 9.73
N GLY A 43 3.25 -5.00 9.60
CA GLY A 43 2.85 -6.36 9.94
C GLY A 43 3.99 -7.35 9.73
N ARG A 44 3.81 -8.61 10.14
CA ARG A 44 4.82 -9.66 9.98
C ARG A 44 4.68 -10.38 8.63
N PRO A 45 5.73 -11.03 8.11
CA PRO A 45 5.62 -11.85 6.91
C PRO A 45 4.45 -12.82 6.99
N GLY A 46 3.70 -12.99 5.91
CA GLY A 46 2.52 -13.85 5.87
C GLY A 46 1.25 -13.27 6.49
N GLU A 47 1.28 -12.13 7.19
CA GLU A 47 0.06 -11.51 7.79
C GLU A 47 -0.77 -10.69 6.79
N GLY A 48 -0.64 -10.93 5.48
CA GLY A 48 -1.50 -10.34 4.46
C GLY A 48 -1.29 -8.84 4.20
N LYS A 49 -0.12 -8.27 4.52
CA LYS A 49 0.20 -6.85 4.24
C LYS A 49 0.00 -6.49 2.77
N THR A 50 0.56 -7.29 1.87
CA THR A 50 0.43 -7.12 0.41
C THR A 50 -1.03 -7.24 0.01
N THR A 51 -1.76 -8.23 0.52
CA THR A 51 -3.20 -8.37 0.28
C THR A 51 -4.01 -7.16 0.72
N LEU A 52 -3.69 -6.58 1.88
CA LEU A 52 -4.37 -5.39 2.37
C LEU A 52 -4.01 -4.15 1.55
N GLY A 53 -2.71 -3.85 1.42
CA GLY A 53 -2.22 -2.59 0.82
C GLY A 53 -2.36 -2.55 -0.70
N LEU A 54 -1.96 -3.62 -1.38
CA LEU A 54 -1.97 -3.68 -2.83
C LEU A 54 -3.32 -4.15 -3.36
N GLN A 55 -3.89 -5.21 -2.81
CA GLN A 55 -5.07 -5.82 -3.42
C GLN A 55 -6.36 -5.14 -2.98
N LYS A 56 -6.55 -4.89 -1.67
CA LYS A 56 -7.80 -4.26 -1.23
C LYS A 56 -7.78 -2.75 -1.44
N ILE A 57 -6.74 -2.07 -0.99
CA ILE A 57 -6.75 -0.60 -1.00
C ILE A 57 -6.48 -0.05 -2.41
N ALA A 58 -5.41 -0.48 -3.08
CA ALA A 58 -5.10 0.03 -4.42
C ALA A 58 -6.20 -0.35 -5.42
N GLN A 59 -6.66 -1.61 -5.44
CA GLN A 59 -7.74 -2.00 -6.36
C GLN A 59 -9.05 -1.30 -6.01
N SER A 60 -9.40 -1.13 -4.73
CA SER A 60 -10.62 -0.39 -4.41
C SER A 60 -10.58 1.06 -4.88
N ILE A 61 -9.43 1.73 -4.73
CA ILE A 61 -9.29 3.12 -5.20
C ILE A 61 -9.48 3.19 -6.72
N VAL A 62 -8.87 2.25 -7.47
CA VAL A 62 -8.98 2.25 -8.92
C VAL A 62 -10.37 1.79 -9.40
N LEU A 63 -10.96 0.78 -8.76
CA LEU A 63 -12.27 0.21 -9.11
C LEU A 63 -13.44 1.12 -8.72
N SER A 64 -13.30 1.95 -7.66
CA SER A 64 -14.39 2.80 -7.16
C SER A 64 -14.52 4.15 -7.88
N GLY A 65 -13.53 4.54 -8.69
CA GLY A 65 -13.65 5.73 -9.52
C GLY A 65 -12.38 6.01 -10.31
N SER A 66 -12.33 5.54 -11.56
CA SER A 66 -11.41 5.88 -12.67
C SER A 66 -10.05 6.48 -12.28
N GLY A 67 -9.42 5.91 -11.26
CA GLY A 67 -8.23 6.49 -10.64
C GLY A 67 -7.02 5.72 -11.06
N VAL A 68 -5.89 6.40 -11.25
CA VAL A 68 -4.65 5.73 -11.68
C VAL A 68 -3.85 5.31 -10.46
N GLY A 69 -3.50 4.02 -10.38
CA GLY A 69 -2.68 3.46 -9.32
C GLY A 69 -1.29 3.09 -9.82
N LEU A 70 -0.26 3.30 -9.00
CA LEU A 70 1.10 2.82 -9.25
C LEU A 70 1.62 2.02 -8.07
N VAL A 71 2.18 0.84 -8.35
CA VAL A 71 2.68 -0.09 -7.35
C VAL A 71 4.12 -0.42 -7.65
N PHE A 72 4.99 -0.22 -6.66
CA PHE A 72 6.33 -0.78 -6.65
C PHE A 72 6.34 -2.00 -5.75
N SER A 73 6.55 -3.16 -6.36
CA SER A 73 6.78 -4.41 -5.67
C SER A 73 8.27 -4.72 -5.70
N LEU A 74 8.87 -4.91 -4.54
CA LEU A 74 10.30 -5.16 -4.37
C LEU A 74 10.55 -6.61 -3.96
N GLU A 75 9.51 -7.30 -3.50
CA GLU A 75 9.56 -8.69 -3.05
C GLU A 75 8.90 -9.65 -4.06
N MET A 76 7.79 -9.22 -4.67
CA MET A 76 6.97 -10.07 -5.54
C MET A 76 7.00 -9.63 -7.01
N THR A 77 6.85 -10.57 -7.93
CA THR A 77 6.77 -10.28 -9.37
C THR A 77 5.39 -9.75 -9.76
N LYS A 78 5.27 -9.14 -10.94
CA LYS A 78 3.96 -8.71 -11.47
C LYS A 78 2.98 -9.86 -11.62
N GLU A 79 3.47 -11.02 -12.05
CA GLU A 79 2.66 -12.22 -12.25
C GLU A 79 2.06 -12.68 -10.92
N GLU A 80 2.86 -12.79 -9.86
CA GLU A 80 2.37 -13.18 -8.54
C GLU A 80 1.31 -12.21 -8.00
N LEU A 81 1.53 -10.89 -8.20
CA LEU A 81 0.57 -9.88 -7.80
C LEU A 81 -0.75 -9.95 -8.59
N THR A 82 -0.65 -10.23 -9.88
CA THR A 82 -1.81 -10.38 -10.76
C THR A 82 -2.61 -11.64 -10.41
N THR A 83 -1.94 -12.78 -10.23
CA THR A 83 -2.55 -14.05 -9.82
C THR A 83 -3.30 -13.88 -8.51
N ARG A 84 -2.67 -13.24 -7.51
CA ARG A 84 -3.36 -12.94 -6.26
C ARG A 84 -4.55 -12.01 -6.48
N GLY A 85 -4.44 -11.02 -7.36
CA GLY A 85 -5.53 -10.10 -7.70
C GLY A 85 -6.75 -10.86 -8.22
N ILE A 86 -6.53 -11.79 -9.14
CA ILE A 86 -7.56 -12.67 -9.69
C ILE A 86 -8.16 -13.54 -8.57
N ALA A 87 -7.33 -14.15 -7.72
CA ALA A 87 -7.78 -14.94 -6.56
C ALA A 87 -8.75 -14.13 -5.68
N SER A 88 -8.36 -12.90 -5.35
CA SER A 88 -9.11 -12.03 -4.44
C SER A 88 -10.44 -11.55 -5.03
N VAL A 89 -10.46 -11.18 -6.31
CA VAL A 89 -11.68 -10.71 -7.00
C VAL A 89 -12.61 -11.87 -7.35
N GLY A 90 -12.05 -12.99 -7.79
CA GLY A 90 -12.80 -14.19 -8.19
C GLY A 90 -13.28 -15.04 -7.01
N SER A 91 -12.82 -14.75 -5.78
CA SER A 91 -13.04 -15.60 -4.61
C SER A 91 -12.59 -17.05 -4.86
N ILE A 92 -11.37 -17.19 -5.36
CA ILE A 92 -10.73 -18.46 -5.73
C ILE A 92 -9.56 -18.70 -4.79
N ASP A 93 -9.36 -19.96 -4.38
CA ASP A 93 -8.16 -20.34 -3.63
C ASP A 93 -6.92 -20.10 -4.49
N LEU A 94 -5.96 -19.33 -3.95
CA LEU A 94 -4.70 -19.01 -4.63
C LEU A 94 -3.95 -20.27 -5.07
N ARG A 95 -4.00 -21.36 -4.27
CA ARG A 95 -3.32 -22.62 -4.60
C ARG A 95 -3.84 -23.24 -5.89
N ARG A 96 -5.13 -23.03 -6.22
CA ARG A 96 -5.71 -23.53 -7.46
C ARG A 96 -5.27 -22.70 -8.67
N LEU A 97 -4.97 -21.42 -8.48
CA LEU A 97 -4.43 -20.59 -9.54
C LEU A 97 -2.94 -20.85 -9.77
N ASP A 98 -2.21 -21.23 -8.72
CA ASP A 98 -0.79 -21.60 -8.80
C ASP A 98 -0.60 -23.03 -9.38
N ASP A 99 -1.57 -23.93 -9.12
CA ASP A 99 -1.56 -25.30 -9.63
C ASP A 99 -2.81 -25.59 -10.47
N ALA A 100 -2.63 -25.54 -11.79
CA ALA A 100 -3.71 -25.77 -12.75
C ALA A 100 -4.36 -27.17 -12.64
N ALA A 101 -3.68 -28.17 -12.05
CA ALA A 101 -4.26 -29.50 -11.84
C ALA A 101 -5.37 -29.50 -10.77
N LEU A 102 -5.42 -28.48 -9.92
CA LEU A 102 -6.44 -28.31 -8.88
C LEU A 102 -7.63 -27.46 -9.35
N LEU A 103 -7.60 -26.93 -10.58
CA LEU A 103 -8.70 -26.16 -11.14
C LEU A 103 -9.88 -27.06 -11.50
N THR A 104 -11.07 -26.57 -11.17
CA THR A 104 -12.34 -27.18 -11.56
C THR A 104 -12.99 -26.37 -12.67
N ASP A 105 -13.94 -26.98 -13.39
CA ASP A 105 -14.70 -26.27 -14.44
C ASP A 105 -15.45 -25.04 -13.90
N ASP A 106 -15.85 -25.05 -12.63
CA ASP A 106 -16.50 -23.93 -11.94
C ASP A 106 -15.56 -22.75 -11.65
N ASP A 107 -14.25 -22.98 -11.65
CA ASP A 107 -13.26 -21.92 -11.42
C ASP A 107 -13.10 -21.03 -12.65
N TRP A 108 -13.22 -21.58 -13.87
CA TRP A 108 -13.02 -20.83 -15.12
C TRP A 108 -13.96 -19.63 -15.30
N PRO A 109 -15.28 -19.74 -15.06
CA PRO A 109 -16.17 -18.58 -15.08
C PRO A 109 -15.77 -17.51 -14.07
N ARG A 110 -15.30 -17.89 -12.88
CA ARG A 110 -14.87 -16.95 -11.83
C ARG A 110 -13.58 -16.25 -12.20
N ILE A 111 -12.62 -16.98 -12.77
CA ILE A 111 -11.36 -16.42 -13.31
C ILE A 111 -11.67 -15.40 -14.39
N THR A 112 -12.50 -15.80 -15.37
CA THR A 112 -12.86 -14.94 -16.50
C THR A 112 -13.56 -13.67 -16.03
N ALA A 113 -14.49 -13.77 -15.09
CA ALA A 113 -15.16 -12.62 -14.49
C ALA A 113 -14.19 -11.71 -13.71
N ALA A 114 -13.23 -12.28 -12.97
CA ALA A 114 -12.20 -11.52 -12.27
C ALA A 114 -11.27 -10.78 -13.23
N VAL A 115 -10.80 -11.44 -14.30
CA VAL A 115 -9.98 -10.83 -15.35
C VAL A 115 -10.77 -9.69 -16.01
N GLY A 116 -12.05 -9.90 -16.34
CA GLY A 116 -12.91 -8.86 -16.92
C GLY A 116 -13.06 -7.63 -16.03
N LYS A 117 -13.09 -7.81 -14.69
CA LYS A 117 -13.13 -6.70 -13.72
C LYS A 117 -11.79 -6.00 -13.55
N LEU A 118 -10.68 -6.73 -13.68
CA LEU A 118 -9.33 -6.20 -13.47
C LEU A 118 -8.72 -5.58 -14.75
N ASN A 119 -9.13 -6.00 -15.93
CA ASN A 119 -8.62 -5.47 -17.19
C ASN A 119 -8.83 -3.96 -17.41
N PRO A 120 -9.99 -3.36 -17.07
CA PRO A 120 -10.18 -1.91 -17.24
C PRO A 120 -9.51 -1.06 -16.14
N VAL A 121 -8.84 -1.68 -15.17
CA VAL A 121 -8.23 -1.00 -14.02
C VAL A 121 -6.87 -0.42 -14.44
N GLU A 122 -6.72 0.90 -14.35
CA GLU A 122 -5.44 1.59 -14.60
C GLU A 122 -4.46 1.46 -13.41
N LEU A 123 -4.07 0.22 -13.11
CA LEU A 123 -3.12 -0.13 -12.06
C LEU A 123 -1.77 -0.56 -12.66
N TYR A 124 -0.78 0.33 -12.61
CA TYR A 124 0.56 0.07 -13.09
C TYR A 124 1.39 -0.67 -12.04
N LEU A 125 1.99 -1.80 -12.43
CA LEU A 125 2.87 -2.60 -11.57
C LEU A 125 4.33 -2.47 -12.03
N CYS A 126 5.25 -2.28 -11.07
CA CYS A 126 6.69 -2.23 -11.28
C CYS A 126 7.38 -3.15 -10.26
N ASP A 127 8.03 -4.20 -10.75
CA ASP A 127 8.72 -5.24 -9.97
C ASP A 127 10.24 -5.27 -10.22
N ARG A 128 10.79 -4.15 -10.74
CA ARG A 128 12.21 -4.10 -11.09
C ARG A 128 13.09 -4.28 -9.84
N PRO A 129 14.15 -5.12 -9.89
CA PRO A 129 15.05 -5.28 -8.76
C PRO A 129 15.89 -4.02 -8.52
N GLY A 130 16.38 -3.85 -7.29
CA GLY A 130 17.34 -2.79 -6.94
C GLY A 130 16.81 -1.37 -7.05
N LEU A 131 15.49 -1.17 -6.94
CA LEU A 131 14.88 0.16 -7.02
C LEU A 131 15.36 1.08 -5.89
N THR A 132 15.85 2.26 -6.28
CA THR A 132 16.17 3.37 -5.39
C THR A 132 15.00 4.34 -5.29
N VAL A 133 14.96 5.15 -4.23
CA VAL A 133 13.95 6.23 -4.08
C VAL A 133 13.96 7.19 -5.26
N VAL A 134 15.14 7.51 -5.79
CA VAL A 134 15.29 8.39 -6.95
C VAL A 134 14.59 7.79 -8.17
N ARG A 135 14.72 6.47 -8.37
CA ARG A 135 14.07 5.78 -9.48
C ARG A 135 12.56 5.69 -9.29
N ILE A 136 12.10 5.36 -8.09
CA ILE A 136 10.67 5.36 -7.71
C ILE A 136 10.05 6.73 -8.03
N ARG A 137 10.69 7.82 -7.58
CA ARG A 137 10.24 9.19 -7.85
C ARG A 137 10.17 9.49 -9.34
N SER A 138 11.20 9.11 -10.12
CA SER A 138 11.24 9.35 -11.56
C SER A 138 10.07 8.69 -12.28
N ILE A 139 9.82 7.41 -11.99
CA ILE A 139 8.73 6.64 -12.58
C ILE A 139 7.37 7.19 -12.14
N ALA A 140 7.17 7.48 -10.85
CA ALA A 140 5.92 8.03 -10.33
C ALA A 140 5.55 9.38 -10.98
N ARG A 141 6.55 10.28 -11.14
CA ARG A 141 6.36 11.55 -11.86
C ARG A 141 6.02 11.32 -13.33
N GLN A 142 6.64 10.34 -13.98
CA GLN A 142 6.34 10.03 -15.37
C GLN A 142 4.90 9.55 -15.54
N VAL A 143 4.45 8.59 -14.73
CA VAL A 143 3.07 8.09 -14.74
C VAL A 143 2.09 9.22 -14.47
N GLN A 144 2.36 10.05 -13.44
CA GLN A 144 1.50 11.19 -13.13
C GLN A 144 1.36 12.17 -14.32
N ARG A 145 2.44 12.46 -15.05
CA ARG A 145 2.38 13.35 -16.21
C ARG A 145 1.62 12.75 -17.40
N GLN A 146 1.69 11.43 -17.57
CA GLN A 146 1.12 10.75 -18.74
C GLN A 146 -0.36 10.38 -18.55
N HIS A 147 -0.74 9.95 -17.34
CA HIS A 147 -2.04 9.36 -17.08
C HIS A 147 -2.78 10.02 -15.91
N GLY A 148 -2.12 10.91 -15.16
CA GLY A 148 -2.54 11.20 -13.79
C GLY A 148 -2.10 10.10 -12.83
N LEU A 149 -2.17 10.38 -11.53
CA LEU A 149 -1.86 9.39 -10.49
C LEU A 149 -2.68 9.77 -9.27
N ASP A 150 -3.35 8.79 -8.66
CA ASP A 150 -4.21 8.97 -7.49
C ASP A 150 -3.68 8.24 -6.26
N VAL A 151 -2.95 7.14 -6.45
CA VAL A 151 -2.36 6.39 -5.36
C VAL A 151 -1.03 5.77 -5.74
N LEU A 152 -0.07 5.82 -4.81
CA LEU A 152 1.21 5.15 -4.93
C LEU A 152 1.36 4.13 -3.82
N VAL A 153 1.68 2.88 -4.15
CA VAL A 153 1.98 1.80 -3.20
C VAL A 153 3.44 1.36 -3.34
N VAL A 154 4.11 1.14 -2.21
CA VAL A 154 5.50 0.66 -2.15
C VAL A 154 5.58 -0.54 -1.21
N ASP A 155 5.83 -1.72 -1.76
CA ASP A 155 5.92 -3.00 -1.05
C ASP A 155 7.32 -3.63 -1.17
N TYR A 156 8.19 -3.65 -0.16
CA TYR A 156 8.13 -2.95 1.12
C TYR A 156 9.40 -2.11 1.31
N ILE A 157 9.30 -1.06 2.13
CA ILE A 157 10.34 0.00 2.26
C ILE A 157 11.75 -0.52 2.57
N GLY A 158 11.86 -1.68 3.22
CA GLY A 158 13.15 -2.26 3.64
C GLY A 158 14.00 -2.84 2.51
N LEU A 159 13.44 -2.99 1.30
CA LEU A 159 14.16 -3.46 0.11
C LEU A 159 14.57 -2.33 -0.84
N ILE A 160 14.23 -1.08 -0.52
CA ILE A 160 14.67 0.06 -1.32
C ILE A 160 16.19 0.20 -1.18
N ALA A 161 16.89 0.18 -2.32
CA ALA A 161 18.33 0.33 -2.36
C ALA A 161 18.74 1.74 -1.91
N THR A 162 19.70 1.81 -0.98
CA THR A 162 20.24 3.07 -0.47
C THR A 162 21.67 3.26 -0.94
N SER A 163 21.95 4.40 -1.57
CA SER A 163 23.26 4.80 -2.07
C SER A 163 24.10 5.40 -0.94
N GLY A 164 24.77 4.57 -0.13
CA GLY A 164 25.67 5.03 0.93
C GLY A 164 26.47 3.89 1.58
N ARG A 165 27.70 4.20 2.05
CA ARG A 165 28.48 3.29 2.93
C ARG A 165 27.66 2.96 4.17
N ALA A 166 27.78 1.73 4.67
CA ALA A 166 27.02 1.13 5.78
C ALA A 166 26.73 2.09 6.95
N GLY A 167 25.67 2.90 6.80
CA GLY A 167 25.04 3.64 7.89
C GLY A 167 24.05 2.74 8.63
N ASN A 168 23.60 3.19 9.79
CA ASN A 168 22.57 2.48 10.55
C ASN A 168 21.34 2.26 9.65
N ARG A 169 20.89 1.00 9.52
CA ARG A 169 19.72 0.64 8.71
C ARG A 169 18.48 1.47 9.08
N ALA A 170 18.35 1.86 10.34
CA ALA A 170 17.27 2.73 10.81
C ALA A 170 17.32 4.13 10.18
N GLU A 171 18.51 4.70 9.99
CA GLU A 171 18.73 6.02 9.38
C GLU A 171 18.44 5.97 7.88
N ALA A 172 18.91 4.93 7.19
CA ALA A 172 18.63 4.68 5.79
C ALA A 172 17.11 4.62 5.52
N ILE A 173 16.39 3.87 6.34
CA ILE A 173 14.93 3.76 6.25
C ILE A 173 14.24 5.10 6.59
N GLY A 174 14.76 5.87 7.53
CA GLY A 174 14.29 7.21 7.86
C GLY A 174 14.40 8.20 6.69
N ALA A 175 15.53 8.20 6.00
CA ALA A 175 15.77 9.00 4.81
C ALA A 175 14.82 8.61 3.65
N VAL A 176 14.62 7.31 3.44
CA VAL A 176 13.65 6.79 2.46
C VAL A 176 12.24 7.25 2.81
N SER A 177 11.83 7.13 4.07
CA SER A 177 10.50 7.54 4.54
C SER A 177 10.24 9.02 4.35
N THR A 178 11.22 9.86 4.69
CA THR A 178 11.16 11.31 4.48
C THR A 178 11.00 11.64 3.00
N SER A 179 11.75 10.95 2.15
CA SER A 179 11.69 11.15 0.71
C SER A 179 10.34 10.73 0.11
N LEU A 180 9.75 9.63 0.57
CA LEU A 180 8.42 9.18 0.16
C LEU A 180 7.31 10.13 0.67
N LYS A 181 7.45 10.67 1.88
CA LYS A 181 6.55 11.70 2.43
C LYS A 181 6.63 13.00 1.64
N ASN A 182 7.82 13.40 1.20
CA ASN A 182 7.96 14.55 0.32
C ASN A 182 7.36 14.28 -1.06
N LEU A 183 7.54 13.06 -1.59
CA LEU A 183 6.92 12.64 -2.84
C LEU A 183 5.39 12.70 -2.78
N SER A 184 4.77 12.29 -1.66
CA SER A 184 3.31 12.36 -1.51
C SER A 184 2.79 13.80 -1.58
N LYS A 185 3.50 14.73 -0.92
CA LYS A 185 3.18 16.17 -0.95
C LYS A 185 3.36 16.76 -2.35
N GLU A 186 4.45 16.38 -3.01
CA GLU A 186 4.81 16.85 -4.35
C GLU A 186 3.78 16.41 -5.39
N LEU A 187 3.44 15.12 -5.43
CA LEU A 187 2.49 14.56 -6.38
C LEU A 187 1.04 14.86 -5.99
N GLY A 188 0.76 15.29 -4.74
CA GLY A 188 -0.61 15.59 -4.32
C GLY A 188 -1.45 14.35 -3.96
N ILE A 189 -0.84 13.18 -3.79
CA ILE A 189 -1.52 11.88 -3.64
C ILE A 189 -1.22 11.22 -2.29
N PRO A 190 -2.05 10.29 -1.80
CA PRO A 190 -1.64 9.34 -0.77
C PRO A 190 -0.54 8.40 -1.28
N VAL A 191 0.47 8.19 -0.43
CA VAL A 191 1.50 7.16 -0.62
C VAL A 191 1.32 6.10 0.47
N LEU A 192 1.00 4.87 0.07
CA LEU A 192 0.95 3.71 0.95
C LEU A 192 2.30 3.01 0.91
N VAL A 193 2.87 2.81 2.08
CA VAL A 193 4.10 2.06 2.23
C VAL A 193 3.80 0.80 3.03
N LEU A 194 4.37 -0.32 2.63
CA LEU A 194 4.35 -1.53 3.43
C LEU A 194 5.68 -1.60 4.19
N ALA A 195 5.59 -1.97 5.46
CA ALA A 195 6.73 -2.13 6.34
C ALA A 195 6.65 -3.47 7.05
N GLN A 196 7.77 -4.17 7.14
CA GLN A 196 7.87 -5.39 7.93
C GLN A 196 8.26 -5.05 9.37
N LEU A 197 7.57 -5.66 10.34
CA LEU A 197 7.93 -5.54 11.76
C LEU A 197 9.19 -6.36 12.08
N ASN A 198 9.97 -5.89 13.06
CA ASN A 198 11.21 -6.56 13.45
C ASN A 198 10.94 -7.95 14.06
N ARG A 199 11.87 -8.90 13.87
CA ARG A 199 11.70 -10.31 14.31
C ARG A 199 11.58 -10.43 15.84
N GLU A 200 12.14 -9.51 16.63
CA GLU A 200 12.00 -9.56 18.09
C GLU A 200 10.55 -9.38 18.58
N SER A 201 9.75 -8.58 17.85
CA SER A 201 8.31 -8.48 18.09
C SER A 201 7.58 -9.82 17.91
N THR A 202 8.16 -10.76 17.15
CA THR A 202 7.58 -12.08 16.84
C THR A 202 7.81 -13.14 17.93
N LYS A 203 8.75 -12.92 18.85
CA LYS A 203 9.03 -13.82 19.99
C LYS A 203 8.08 -13.63 21.17
N ARG A 204 7.22 -12.60 21.16
CA ARG A 204 6.28 -12.33 22.24
C ARG A 204 5.08 -13.28 22.18
N THR A 205 4.85 -14.04 23.26
CA THR A 205 3.70 -14.94 23.43
C THR A 205 2.52 -14.23 24.11
N GLY A 206 1.28 -14.71 23.87
CA GLY A 206 0.06 -14.20 24.50
C GLY A 206 -0.47 -12.84 23.99
N LYS A 207 -1.17 -12.08 24.85
CA LYS A 207 -1.76 -10.74 24.54
C LYS A 207 -0.71 -9.71 24.06
N SER A 208 0.58 -9.96 24.27
CA SER A 208 1.72 -9.15 23.81
C SER A 208 2.17 -9.42 22.36
N ARG A 209 1.46 -10.29 21.63
CA ARG A 209 1.71 -10.55 20.20
C ARG A 209 1.18 -9.44 19.28
N ARG A 210 0.32 -8.54 19.77
CA ARG A 210 -0.24 -7.43 18.99
C ARG A 210 0.85 -6.43 18.61
N PRO A 211 0.91 -5.95 17.34
CA PRO A 211 1.88 -4.95 16.94
C PRO A 211 1.74 -3.67 17.78
N GLN A 212 2.81 -3.29 18.47
CA GLN A 212 2.87 -2.09 19.29
C GLN A 212 3.66 -0.99 18.58
N ALA A 213 3.46 0.27 18.99
CA ALA A 213 4.26 1.40 18.53
C ALA A 213 5.77 1.16 18.74
N SER A 214 6.13 0.45 19.82
CA SER A 214 7.49 0.01 20.12
C SER A 214 8.11 -0.90 19.05
N ASP A 215 7.32 -1.66 18.30
CA ASP A 215 7.83 -2.56 17.24
C ASP A 215 8.24 -1.80 15.97
N LEU A 216 7.81 -0.54 15.85
CA LEU A 216 8.27 0.43 14.86
C LEU A 216 9.35 1.37 15.42
N ARG A 217 9.60 1.33 16.74
CA ARG A 217 10.45 2.29 17.49
C ARG A 217 11.95 2.05 17.28
N ASP A 218 12.36 0.82 16.95
CA ASP A 218 13.71 0.53 16.43
C ASP A 218 13.96 1.16 15.04
N SER A 219 12.92 1.73 14.42
CA SER A 219 12.99 2.53 13.21
C SER A 219 12.51 3.96 13.48
N GLY A 220 12.96 4.57 14.59
CA GLY A 220 12.44 5.83 15.17
C GLY A 220 12.18 7.02 14.23
N GLN A 221 12.72 7.03 13.00
CA GLN A 221 12.44 8.04 11.98
C GLN A 221 11.23 7.72 11.08
N ILE A 222 10.89 6.44 10.90
CA ILE A 222 9.64 6.02 10.26
C ILE A 222 8.44 6.58 11.02
N GLU A 223 8.47 6.49 12.35
CA GLU A 223 7.34 6.88 13.19
C GLU A 223 7.02 8.38 13.06
N GLN A 224 8.05 9.22 12.95
CA GLN A 224 7.91 10.66 12.82
C GLN A 224 7.41 11.11 11.45
N ALA A 225 7.63 10.30 10.40
CA ALA A 225 7.27 10.64 9.03
C ALA A 225 5.81 10.28 8.64
N ARG A 226 5.09 9.53 9.49
CA ARG A 226 3.76 8.96 9.20
C ARG A 226 2.63 9.81 9.75
N ASP A 227 1.52 9.88 8.99
CA ASP A 227 0.31 10.55 9.46
C ASP A 227 -0.66 9.61 10.20
N TRP A 228 -0.54 8.27 10.06
CA TRP A 228 -1.49 7.32 10.66
C TRP A 228 -0.93 5.89 10.90
N LYS A 229 -1.52 5.15 11.87
CA LYS A 229 -1.18 3.76 12.25
C LYS A 229 -2.39 2.81 12.13
N THR A 230 -2.28 1.78 11.29
CA THR A 230 -3.11 0.57 11.39
C THR A 230 -2.30 -0.51 12.11
N SER A 231 -2.75 -0.87 13.32
CA SER A 231 -2.47 -2.16 13.95
C SER A 231 -3.84 -2.81 14.09
N GLN A 232 -4.04 -3.98 13.47
CA GLN A 232 -5.35 -4.64 13.39
C GLN A 232 -5.99 -4.75 14.78
N LYS A 233 -6.98 -3.88 15.03
CA LYS A 233 -8.07 -4.12 15.97
C LYS A 233 -9.16 -4.83 15.20
N THR A 234 -9.19 -6.14 15.28
CA THR A 234 -10.43 -6.92 15.16
C THR A 234 -10.47 -7.81 16.40
N SER A 235 -11.60 -7.72 17.11
CA SER A 235 -11.89 -8.30 18.41
C SER A 235 -11.61 -9.80 18.47
#